data_AF-K2H0D5-F1
#
_entry.id   AF-K2H0D5-F1
#
_cell.length_a   1.000
_cell.length_b   1.000
_cell.length_c   1.000
_cell.angle_alpha   90.00
_cell.angle_beta   90.00
_cell.angle_gamma   90.00
#
_symmetry.space_group_name_H-M   'P 1'
#
loop_
_entity.id
_entity.type
_entity.pdbx_description
1 polymer ?
#
loop_
_entity_poly.entity_id
_entity_poly.type
_entity_poly.pdbx_seq_one_letter_code
_entity_poly.pdbx_strand_id
1 'polypeptide(L)'
;MSIEGEKVEGIISLINTNQVEAIKVIKDWKEQSEILKSILFFIFKEKKEKIINFICEEKSDWLKYTNSTGETPLFIAIKNGSSQCKQISKKSSLSIKTQNGNNIVHYICQSTIPKKDKFLKYVVGQNPLALEDINENGDTPLHCIARTQDYESTILLLKLGASKTKQNKNGMTPALIALEEGNFLMWDILKEESKTVEDINEENKETEESLTSLMKTKLEGATYKGKMVMEQKVNELKASLAELRKKKTSLNEKLDEILKRERAKEMFDPRTCIDKNKIFRILSIDGGGIKGVLECIILARLLEKHPQFLKNIDLVCGCSVGSILVSMLAIGITPRNCSDLLNIISQEVFVKPTIAINQPKYRNDKLKYILEYIFKETKIKDIQCKYLVDTFRIDSEEQEPNRSCESFCFTNLQKGFEEEKLSDICLRSSSAPTYFQPYQNFVDGGMLNNTPIGLCWSFLFGEEGLQLDPKKVICFSLSAGKPDPFYIDSNKIGKGGIMQWATQISDTFMYATRSWTIKSGRMFLGDRWLRFDPPLGCVINLDQTELIPKLKEIAEEVDLTIVDQWLNKYWDN
;
A
#
# COMPACT_ATOMS: atom_id res chain seq x y z
N MET A 1 35.82 23.92 -56.32
CA MET A 1 34.41 23.81 -55.92
C MET A 1 33.63 23.32 -57.12
N SER A 2 32.83 22.25 -56.99
CA SER A 2 31.96 21.78 -58.07
C SER A 2 30.84 22.81 -58.32
N ILE A 3 30.36 22.92 -59.55
CA ILE A 3 29.22 23.78 -59.94
C ILE A 3 27.98 23.53 -59.06
N GLU A 4 27.86 22.32 -58.52
CA GLU A 4 26.81 21.93 -57.58
C GLU A 4 26.96 22.57 -56.19
N GLY A 5 28.19 22.78 -55.70
CA GLY A 5 28.44 23.42 -54.41
C GLY A 5 28.07 24.90 -54.40
N GLU A 6 28.40 25.65 -55.45
CA GLU A 6 28.02 27.07 -55.60
C GLU A 6 26.50 27.25 -55.69
N LYS A 7 25.80 26.30 -56.34
CA LYS A 7 24.34 26.29 -56.43
C LYS A 7 23.67 26.08 -55.06
N VAL A 8 24.22 25.19 -54.24
CA VAL A 8 23.71 24.93 -52.87
C VAL A 8 23.91 26.15 -51.97
N GLU A 9 25.10 26.76 -51.99
CA GLU A 9 25.41 27.95 -51.19
C GLU A 9 24.53 29.14 -51.56
N GLY A 10 24.28 29.36 -52.86
CA GLY A 10 23.38 30.41 -53.33
C GLY A 10 21.94 30.24 -52.83
N ILE A 11 21.43 29.01 -52.82
CA ILE A 11 20.06 28.71 -52.37
C ILE A 11 19.95 28.79 -50.85
N ILE A 12 20.96 28.34 -50.11
CA ILE A 12 21.05 28.49 -48.65
C ILE A 12 21.07 29.98 -48.27
N SER A 13 21.86 30.79 -48.98
CA SER A 13 21.91 32.25 -48.80
C SER A 13 20.54 32.88 -49.04
N LEU A 14 19.84 32.45 -50.09
CA LEU A 14 18.48 32.92 -50.40
C LEU A 14 17.46 32.52 -49.32
N ILE A 15 17.52 31.30 -48.81
CA ILE A 15 16.67 30.79 -47.71
C ILE A 15 16.85 31.65 -46.44
N ASN A 16 18.08 32.11 -46.19
CA ASN A 16 18.39 32.94 -45.03
C ASN A 16 17.96 34.41 -45.21
N THR A 17 18.09 34.97 -46.41
CA THR A 17 17.88 36.39 -46.68
C THR A 17 16.44 36.73 -47.12
N ASN A 18 15.79 35.86 -47.90
CA ASN A 18 14.45 36.10 -48.44
C ASN A 18 13.65 34.79 -48.66
N GLN A 19 12.90 34.38 -47.64
CA GLN A 19 12.09 33.15 -47.69
C GLN A 19 11.00 33.17 -48.77
N VAL A 20 10.49 34.34 -49.18
CA VAL A 20 9.45 34.44 -50.22
C VAL A 20 10.02 34.07 -51.58
N GLU A 21 11.19 34.59 -51.90
CA GLU A 21 11.88 34.28 -53.14
C GLU A 21 12.40 32.83 -53.15
N ALA A 22 12.88 32.35 -51.99
CA ALA A 22 13.25 30.95 -51.82
C ALA A 22 12.09 29.99 -52.09
N ILE A 23 10.85 30.33 -51.66
CA ILE A 23 9.66 29.50 -51.94
C ILE A 23 9.41 29.37 -53.44
N LYS A 24 9.58 30.43 -54.23
CA LYS A 24 9.41 30.35 -55.70
C LYS A 24 10.39 29.35 -56.32
N VAL A 25 11.66 29.42 -55.92
CA VAL A 25 12.70 28.49 -56.39
C VAL A 25 12.38 27.05 -55.97
N ILE A 26 11.93 26.84 -54.73
CA ILE A 26 11.59 25.52 -54.18
C ILE A 26 10.32 24.95 -54.84
N LYS A 27 9.36 25.79 -55.22
CA LYS A 27 8.09 25.37 -55.84
C LYS A 27 8.32 24.59 -57.14
N ASP A 28 9.23 25.09 -57.98
CA ASP A 28 9.52 24.51 -59.29
C ASP A 28 10.50 23.33 -59.22
N TRP A 29 11.01 22.98 -58.03
CA TRP A 29 11.92 21.85 -57.85
C TRP A 29 11.18 20.52 -58.04
N LYS A 30 11.60 19.77 -59.07
CA LYS A 30 11.04 18.46 -59.44
C LYS A 30 11.99 17.29 -59.24
N GLU A 31 13.30 17.52 -59.20
CA GLU A 31 14.32 16.47 -59.11
C GLU A 31 14.48 15.93 -57.68
N GLN A 32 14.47 14.60 -57.53
CA GLN A 32 14.82 13.90 -56.29
C GLN A 32 16.35 13.73 -56.19
N SER A 33 17.06 14.79 -55.82
CA SER A 33 18.52 14.78 -55.71
C SER A 33 19.03 14.85 -54.27
N GLU A 34 20.28 14.45 -54.05
CA GLU A 34 20.95 14.62 -52.75
C GLU A 34 21.10 16.10 -52.36
N ILE A 35 21.13 16.99 -53.37
CA ILE A 35 21.06 18.44 -53.20
C ILE A 35 19.72 18.85 -52.55
N LEU A 36 18.60 18.31 -53.03
CA LEU A 36 17.29 18.59 -52.46
C LEU A 36 17.21 18.15 -50.98
N LYS A 37 17.70 16.94 -50.65
CA LYS A 37 17.73 16.47 -49.26
C LYS A 37 18.56 17.38 -48.38
N SER A 38 19.74 17.80 -48.85
CA SER A 38 20.62 18.72 -48.12
C SER A 38 19.94 20.05 -47.80
N ILE A 39 19.27 20.65 -48.79
CA ILE A 39 18.52 21.90 -48.63
C ILE A 39 17.31 21.70 -47.72
N LEU A 40 16.58 20.59 -47.88
CA LEU A 40 15.43 20.24 -47.05
C LEU A 40 15.83 20.14 -45.58
N PHE A 41 16.86 19.36 -45.25
CA PHE A 41 17.28 19.22 -43.86
C PHE A 41 17.86 20.51 -43.28
N PHE A 42 18.48 21.36 -44.11
CA PHE A 42 18.89 22.71 -43.72
C PHE A 42 17.67 23.59 -43.33
N ILE A 43 16.60 23.59 -44.13
CA ILE A 43 15.37 24.35 -43.85
C ILE A 43 14.78 24.00 -42.48
N PHE A 44 14.72 22.69 -42.16
CA PHE A 44 14.17 22.21 -40.90
C PHE A 44 15.11 22.45 -39.71
N LYS A 45 16.43 22.33 -39.92
CA LYS A 45 17.45 22.67 -38.91
C LYS A 45 17.39 24.15 -38.53
N GLU A 46 17.30 25.03 -39.53
CA GLU A 46 17.25 26.48 -39.36
C GLU A 46 15.84 27.05 -39.07
N LYS A 47 14.85 26.17 -38.85
CA LYS A 47 13.48 26.54 -38.44
C LYS A 47 12.83 27.60 -39.35
N LYS A 48 12.99 27.48 -40.68
CA LYS A 48 12.46 28.46 -41.65
C LYS A 48 10.94 28.30 -41.82
N GLU A 49 10.20 28.89 -40.88
CA GLU A 49 8.75 28.68 -40.70
C GLU A 49 7.91 28.81 -41.97
N LYS A 50 8.12 29.86 -42.78
CA LYS A 50 7.33 30.08 -44.01
C LYS A 50 7.55 28.99 -45.04
N ILE A 51 8.80 28.53 -45.17
CA ILE A 51 9.17 27.47 -46.10
C ILE A 51 8.68 26.11 -45.59
N ILE A 52 8.77 25.84 -44.29
CA ILE A 52 8.23 24.62 -43.67
C ILE A 52 6.72 24.51 -43.90
N ASN A 53 5.98 25.62 -43.75
CA ASN A 53 4.54 25.65 -44.01
C ASN A 53 4.23 25.34 -45.48
N PHE A 54 4.94 25.98 -46.41
CA PHE A 54 4.82 25.70 -47.84
C PHE A 54 5.08 24.21 -48.15
N ILE A 55 6.12 23.61 -47.57
CA ILE A 55 6.44 22.19 -47.77
C ILE A 55 5.30 21.30 -47.24
N CYS A 56 4.71 21.62 -46.09
CA CYS A 56 3.60 20.85 -45.54
C CYS A 56 2.32 20.92 -46.40
N GLU A 57 2.10 22.03 -47.11
CA GLU A 57 0.91 22.27 -47.93
C GLU A 57 1.07 21.74 -49.37
N GLU A 58 2.17 22.09 -50.05
CA GLU A 58 2.35 21.80 -51.48
C GLU A 58 3.32 20.64 -51.76
N LYS A 59 4.21 20.26 -50.82
CA LYS A 59 5.29 19.27 -51.05
C LYS A 59 5.37 18.20 -49.94
N SER A 60 4.23 17.76 -49.42
CA SER A 60 4.18 16.87 -48.25
C SER A 60 4.93 15.53 -48.41
N ASP A 61 5.12 15.05 -49.65
CA ASP A 61 5.92 13.85 -49.91
C ASP A 61 7.38 13.97 -49.49
N TRP A 62 7.93 15.18 -49.44
CA TRP A 62 9.31 15.43 -49.02
C TRP A 62 9.52 15.11 -47.54
N LEU A 63 8.46 15.07 -46.74
CA LEU A 63 8.51 14.72 -45.32
C LEU A 63 8.84 13.24 -45.06
N LYS A 64 8.84 12.40 -46.11
CA LYS A 64 9.20 10.99 -46.03
C LYS A 64 10.70 10.74 -46.20
N TYR A 65 11.46 11.71 -46.71
CA TYR A 65 12.90 11.54 -46.89
C TYR A 65 13.61 11.36 -45.56
N THR A 66 14.69 10.61 -45.58
CA THR A 66 15.59 10.42 -44.45
C THR A 66 17.00 10.91 -44.82
N ASN A 67 17.72 11.42 -43.81
CA ASN A 67 19.14 11.72 -43.95
C ASN A 67 19.98 10.45 -43.71
N SER A 68 21.30 10.60 -43.65
CA SER A 68 22.25 9.51 -43.44
C SER A 68 22.09 8.75 -42.12
N THR A 69 21.42 9.32 -41.10
CA THR A 69 21.16 8.69 -39.80
C THR A 69 19.75 8.10 -39.69
N GLY A 70 18.96 8.17 -40.78
CA GLY A 70 17.57 7.73 -40.79
C GLY A 70 16.59 8.75 -40.16
N GLU A 71 17.03 9.98 -39.86
CA GLU A 71 16.15 11.05 -39.36
C GLU A 71 15.31 11.62 -40.51
N THR A 72 13.98 11.66 -40.34
CA THR A 72 13.06 12.43 -41.19
C THR A 72 13.06 13.91 -40.83
N PRO A 73 12.49 14.81 -41.68
CA PRO A 73 12.35 16.22 -41.34
C PRO A 73 11.65 16.48 -39.99
N LEU A 74 10.75 15.60 -39.55
CA LEU A 74 10.12 15.70 -38.24
C LEU A 74 11.11 15.51 -37.08
N PHE A 75 12.05 14.55 -37.20
CA PHE A 75 13.11 14.37 -36.20
C PHE A 75 14.00 15.61 -36.09
N ILE A 76 14.38 16.19 -37.23
CA ILE A 76 15.18 17.41 -37.26
C ILE A 76 14.41 18.60 -36.66
N ALA A 77 13.11 18.73 -36.94
CA ALA A 77 12.27 19.76 -36.35
C ALA A 77 12.25 19.66 -34.81
N ILE A 78 12.07 18.45 -34.27
CA ILE A 78 12.02 18.21 -32.82
C ILE A 78 13.38 18.51 -32.17
N LYS A 79 14.46 17.96 -32.75
CA LYS A 79 15.84 18.16 -32.26
C LYS A 79 16.21 19.64 -32.15
N ASN A 80 15.71 20.47 -33.07
CA ASN A 80 16.00 21.91 -33.11
C ASN A 80 14.93 22.77 -32.41
N GLY A 81 13.90 22.18 -31.79
CA GLY A 81 12.89 22.94 -31.03
C GLY A 81 11.90 23.73 -31.90
N SER A 82 11.58 23.26 -33.10
CA SER A 82 10.64 23.92 -34.02
C SER A 82 9.22 23.99 -33.45
N SER A 83 8.55 25.13 -33.63
CA SER A 83 7.13 25.33 -33.27
C SER A 83 6.17 24.58 -34.20
N GLN A 84 6.62 24.20 -35.41
CA GLN A 84 5.83 23.51 -36.44
C GLN A 84 5.71 22.00 -36.25
N CYS A 85 6.29 21.41 -35.18
CA CYS A 85 6.32 19.94 -34.99
C CYS A 85 4.93 19.29 -35.13
N LYS A 86 3.88 19.91 -34.59
CA LYS A 86 2.50 19.40 -34.70
C LYS A 86 1.90 19.49 -36.11
N GLN A 87 2.31 20.46 -36.91
CA GLN A 87 1.85 20.60 -38.30
C GLN A 87 2.53 19.56 -39.18
N ILE A 88 3.85 19.41 -39.01
CA ILE A 88 4.66 18.41 -39.71
C ILE A 88 4.16 17.00 -39.37
N SER A 89 3.90 16.71 -38.09
CA SER A 89 3.45 15.39 -37.62
C SER A 89 2.12 14.92 -38.24
N LYS A 90 1.25 15.83 -38.68
CA LYS A 90 -0.02 15.46 -39.35
C LYS A 90 0.19 14.89 -40.75
N LYS A 91 1.36 15.14 -41.35
CA LYS A 91 1.71 14.78 -42.72
C LYS A 91 2.92 13.83 -42.77
N SER A 92 3.44 13.42 -41.62
CA SER A 92 4.58 12.52 -41.49
C SER A 92 4.20 11.24 -40.74
N SER A 93 4.90 10.14 -41.01
CA SER A 93 4.75 8.92 -40.22
C SER A 93 5.42 9.06 -38.86
N LEU A 94 4.71 8.63 -37.80
CA LEU A 94 5.18 8.66 -36.41
C LEU A 94 5.81 7.34 -35.94
N SER A 95 5.76 6.28 -36.78
CA SER A 95 6.29 4.95 -36.45
C SER A 95 7.72 4.72 -36.91
N ILE A 96 8.32 5.70 -37.59
CA ILE A 96 9.70 5.60 -38.09
C ILE A 96 10.69 5.59 -36.92
N LYS A 97 11.70 4.72 -37.01
CA LYS A 97 12.86 4.68 -36.11
C LYS A 97 14.10 5.11 -36.89
N THR A 98 15.01 5.83 -36.24
CA THR A 98 16.32 6.17 -36.81
C THR A 98 17.21 4.93 -36.90
N GLN A 99 18.37 5.02 -37.56
CA GLN A 99 19.34 3.92 -37.57
C GLN A 99 19.72 3.47 -36.16
N ASN A 100 19.88 4.42 -35.22
CA ASN A 100 20.19 4.12 -33.82
C ASN A 100 19.00 3.56 -33.01
N GLY A 101 17.90 3.17 -33.66
CA GLY A 101 16.70 2.64 -33.02
C GLY A 101 15.82 3.65 -32.28
N ASN A 102 16.23 4.92 -32.19
CA ASN A 102 15.42 5.96 -31.55
C ASN A 102 14.14 6.22 -32.34
N ASN A 103 13.01 6.18 -31.64
CA ASN A 103 11.74 6.65 -32.18
C ASN A 103 11.52 8.15 -31.88
N ILE A 104 10.37 8.66 -32.30
CA ILE A 104 10.03 10.07 -32.14
C ILE A 104 9.95 10.53 -30.67
N VAL A 105 9.54 9.65 -29.76
CA VAL A 105 9.39 9.95 -28.32
C VAL A 105 10.77 10.12 -27.67
N HIS A 106 11.78 9.34 -28.07
CA HIS A 106 13.16 9.53 -27.61
C HIS A 106 13.66 10.95 -27.89
N TYR A 107 13.42 11.45 -29.11
CA TYR A 107 13.80 12.81 -29.51
C TYR A 107 12.99 13.87 -28.77
N ILE A 108 11.69 13.65 -28.57
CA ILE A 108 10.87 14.57 -27.77
C ILE A 108 11.46 14.69 -26.37
N CYS A 109 11.79 13.58 -25.71
CA CYS A 109 12.36 13.56 -24.36
C CYS A 109 13.61 14.44 -24.23
N GLN A 110 14.48 14.45 -25.24
CA GLN A 110 15.75 15.18 -25.24
C GLN A 110 15.67 16.61 -25.83
N SER A 111 14.49 17.07 -26.25
CA SER A 111 14.31 18.36 -26.91
C SER A 111 13.55 19.37 -26.05
N THR A 112 13.68 20.64 -26.42
CA THR A 112 13.02 21.81 -25.82
C THR A 112 11.96 22.40 -26.75
N ILE A 113 11.05 21.57 -27.26
CA ILE A 113 9.96 22.01 -28.14
C ILE A 113 8.87 22.80 -27.38
N PRO A 114 8.26 23.84 -27.98
CA PRO A 114 7.11 24.52 -27.39
C PRO A 114 5.90 23.58 -27.22
N LYS A 115 5.17 23.69 -26.11
CA LYS A 115 3.97 22.86 -25.82
C LYS A 115 4.27 21.35 -25.90
N LYS A 116 5.45 20.96 -25.40
CA LYS A 116 5.96 19.58 -25.38
C LYS A 116 4.94 18.60 -24.81
N ASP A 117 4.27 18.95 -23.74
CA ASP A 117 3.20 18.17 -23.08
C ASP A 117 2.06 17.80 -24.04
N LYS A 118 1.54 18.76 -24.80
CA LYS A 118 0.45 18.56 -25.76
C LYS A 118 0.91 17.75 -26.96
N PHE A 119 2.13 17.97 -27.41
CA PHE A 119 2.70 17.23 -28.52
C PHE A 119 2.99 15.77 -28.15
N LEU A 120 3.55 15.53 -26.96
CA LEU A 120 3.81 14.20 -26.41
C LEU A 120 2.51 13.40 -26.28
N LYS A 121 1.44 13.99 -25.71
CA LYS A 121 0.10 13.36 -25.66
C LYS A 121 -0.45 13.02 -27.04
N TYR A 122 -0.28 13.93 -28.01
CA TYR A 122 -0.74 13.69 -29.39
C TYR A 122 0.00 12.50 -30.03
N VAL A 123 1.33 12.46 -29.92
CA VAL A 123 2.15 11.41 -30.52
C VAL A 123 1.89 10.05 -29.87
N VAL A 124 1.89 9.99 -28.54
CA VAL A 124 1.60 8.75 -27.79
C VAL A 124 0.17 8.28 -28.03
N GLY A 125 -0.79 9.18 -28.17
CA GLY A 125 -2.18 8.82 -28.50
C GLY A 125 -2.34 8.18 -29.88
N GLN A 126 -1.44 8.46 -30.84
CA GLN A 126 -1.43 7.82 -32.16
C GLN A 126 -0.60 6.53 -32.18
N ASN A 127 0.42 6.44 -31.33
CA ASN A 127 1.28 5.25 -31.21
C ASN A 127 1.73 5.02 -29.75
N PRO A 128 0.93 4.32 -28.93
CA PRO A 128 1.25 4.07 -27.52
C PRO A 128 2.49 3.19 -27.33
N LEU A 129 2.75 2.26 -28.26
CA LEU A 129 3.89 1.34 -28.22
C LEU A 129 5.24 2.08 -28.25
N ALA A 130 5.26 3.32 -28.74
CA ALA A 130 6.45 4.14 -28.76
C ALA A 130 7.03 4.46 -27.37
N LEU A 131 6.26 4.30 -26.29
CA LEU A 131 6.75 4.48 -24.92
C LEU A 131 7.74 3.40 -24.48
N GLU A 132 7.65 2.22 -25.07
CA GLU A 132 8.40 1.02 -24.64
C GLU A 132 9.43 0.55 -25.66
N ASP A 133 9.49 1.18 -26.83
CA ASP A 133 10.56 0.98 -27.80
C ASP A 133 11.93 1.24 -27.17
N ILE A 134 12.91 0.44 -27.58
CA ILE A 134 14.30 0.58 -27.15
C ILE A 134 15.18 1.04 -28.32
N ASN A 135 16.17 1.87 -28.02
CA ASN A 135 17.22 2.24 -28.97
C ASN A 135 18.40 1.24 -28.95
N GLU A 136 19.48 1.53 -29.68
CA GLU A 136 20.68 0.69 -29.73
C GLU A 136 21.34 0.44 -28.36
N ASN A 137 21.17 1.32 -27.38
CA ASN A 137 21.67 1.14 -26.01
C ASN A 137 20.70 0.34 -25.12
N GLY A 138 19.53 -0.06 -25.65
CA GLY A 138 18.44 -0.63 -24.87
C GLY A 138 17.65 0.40 -24.07
N ASP A 139 17.92 1.70 -24.26
CA ASP A 139 17.22 2.77 -23.54
C ASP A 139 15.82 2.93 -24.10
N THR A 140 14.83 3.03 -23.21
CA THR A 140 13.48 3.54 -23.53
C THR A 140 13.46 5.08 -23.51
N PRO A 141 12.39 5.74 -23.99
CA PRO A 141 12.24 7.19 -23.81
C PRO A 141 12.36 7.64 -22.35
N LEU A 142 11.93 6.81 -21.39
CA LEU A 142 12.05 7.12 -19.96
C LEU A 142 13.52 7.10 -19.49
N HIS A 143 14.38 6.24 -20.06
CA HIS A 143 15.83 6.29 -19.82
C HIS A 143 16.46 7.56 -20.41
N CYS A 144 16.00 7.99 -21.59
CA CYS A 144 16.49 9.22 -22.20
C CYS A 144 16.12 10.47 -21.41
N ILE A 145 14.87 10.57 -20.94
CA ILE A 145 14.44 11.74 -20.16
C ILE A 145 15.07 11.79 -18.77
N ALA A 146 15.43 10.63 -18.20
CA ALA A 146 16.12 10.54 -16.92
C ALA A 146 17.47 11.27 -16.90
N ARG A 147 18.10 11.44 -18.07
CA ARG A 147 19.35 12.22 -18.25
C ARG A 147 19.15 13.72 -18.31
N THR A 148 17.90 14.17 -18.25
CA THR A 148 17.52 15.58 -18.34
C THR A 148 16.92 16.05 -17.03
N GLN A 149 16.68 17.35 -16.89
CA GLN A 149 15.95 17.93 -15.76
C GLN A 149 14.46 18.19 -16.09
N ASP A 150 13.91 17.51 -17.10
CA ASP A 150 12.52 17.68 -17.53
C ASP A 150 11.55 16.82 -16.68
N TYR A 151 11.34 17.25 -15.44
CA TYR A 151 10.51 16.56 -14.46
C TYR A 151 9.03 16.48 -14.89
N GLU A 152 8.51 17.54 -15.50
CA GLU A 152 7.11 17.63 -15.92
C GLU A 152 6.80 16.61 -17.02
N SER A 153 7.64 16.53 -18.06
CA SER A 153 7.46 15.55 -19.12
C SER A 153 7.73 14.13 -18.62
N THR A 154 8.59 13.96 -17.61
CA THR A 154 8.81 12.66 -16.96
C THR A 154 7.55 12.17 -16.26
N ILE A 155 6.92 13.02 -15.44
CA ILE A 155 5.64 12.70 -14.78
C ILE A 155 4.56 12.41 -15.83
N LEU A 156 4.56 13.13 -16.95
CA LEU A 156 3.63 12.88 -18.03
C LEU A 156 3.84 11.51 -18.71
N LEU A 157 5.09 11.11 -18.99
CA LEU A 157 5.38 9.78 -19.54
C LEU A 157 4.93 8.66 -18.61
N LEU A 158 5.16 8.82 -17.30
CA LEU A 158 4.68 7.88 -16.29
C LEU A 158 3.15 7.77 -16.28
N LYS A 159 2.44 8.91 -16.34
CA LYS A 159 0.97 8.94 -16.45
C LYS A 159 0.45 8.32 -17.73
N LEU A 160 1.25 8.32 -18.80
CA LEU A 160 0.91 7.71 -20.09
C LEU A 160 1.26 6.20 -20.15
N GLY A 161 1.84 5.63 -19.08
CA GLY A 161 2.10 4.19 -18.95
C GLY A 161 3.53 3.74 -19.22
N ALA A 162 4.51 4.65 -19.24
CA ALA A 162 5.92 4.26 -19.39
C ALA A 162 6.44 3.47 -18.18
N SER A 163 7.15 2.36 -18.43
CA SER A 163 7.69 1.47 -17.41
C SER A 163 8.91 2.05 -16.70
N LYS A 164 8.85 2.09 -15.36
CA LYS A 164 9.97 2.48 -14.48
C LYS A 164 11.03 1.40 -14.28
N THR A 165 10.69 0.14 -14.53
CA THR A 165 11.48 -1.03 -14.12
C THR A 165 12.32 -1.63 -15.24
N LYS A 166 12.05 -1.25 -16.49
CA LYS A 166 12.77 -1.78 -17.65
C LYS A 166 14.25 -1.42 -17.56
N GLN A 167 15.10 -2.40 -17.84
CA GLN A 167 16.55 -2.23 -17.83
C GLN A 167 17.07 -2.09 -19.26
N ASN A 168 18.04 -1.20 -19.46
CA ASN A 168 18.78 -1.07 -20.71
C ASN A 168 19.85 -2.17 -20.86
N LYS A 169 20.66 -2.13 -21.94
CA LYS A 169 21.72 -3.14 -22.18
C LYS A 169 22.80 -3.19 -21.09
N ASN A 170 22.93 -2.11 -20.31
CA ASN A 170 23.86 -2.03 -19.17
C ASN A 170 23.20 -2.46 -17.84
N GLY A 171 21.97 -2.99 -17.87
CA GLY A 171 21.22 -3.36 -16.67
C GLY A 171 20.68 -2.17 -15.87
N MET A 172 20.74 -0.95 -16.40
CA MET A 172 20.33 0.26 -15.69
C MET A 172 18.85 0.55 -15.92
N THR A 173 18.12 0.88 -14.85
CA THR A 173 16.77 1.45 -14.92
C THR A 173 16.84 2.97 -15.15
N PRO A 174 15.75 3.63 -15.56
CA PRO A 174 15.70 5.09 -15.66
C PRO A 174 16.09 5.81 -14.37
N ALA A 175 15.70 5.28 -13.20
CA ALA A 175 16.10 5.84 -11.92
C ALA A 175 17.62 5.78 -11.73
N LEU A 176 18.27 4.66 -12.05
CA LEU A 176 19.72 4.53 -11.93
C LEU A 176 20.48 5.48 -12.85
N ILE A 177 19.95 5.76 -14.04
CA ILE A 177 20.49 6.78 -14.94
C ILE A 177 20.39 8.19 -14.32
N ALA A 178 19.23 8.55 -13.76
CA ALA A 178 19.09 9.83 -13.08
C ALA A 178 20.08 10.00 -11.92
N LEU A 179 20.42 8.90 -11.23
CA LEU A 179 21.42 8.89 -10.17
C LEU A 179 22.84 9.08 -10.70
N GLU A 180 23.19 8.41 -11.81
CA GLU A 180 24.49 8.54 -12.49
C GLU A 180 24.75 9.99 -12.94
N GLU A 181 23.71 10.66 -13.44
CA GLU A 181 23.75 12.05 -13.90
C GLU A 181 23.70 13.07 -12.73
N GLY A 182 23.61 12.61 -11.48
CA GLY A 182 23.51 13.46 -10.29
C GLY A 182 22.17 14.19 -10.15
N ASN A 183 21.13 13.77 -10.87
CA ASN A 183 19.81 14.39 -10.86
C ASN A 183 18.90 13.72 -9.81
N PHE A 184 19.03 14.15 -8.56
CA PHE A 184 18.32 13.55 -7.43
C PHE A 184 16.80 13.74 -7.44
N LEU A 185 16.30 14.87 -7.93
CA LEU A 185 14.85 15.09 -8.05
C LEU A 185 14.24 14.18 -9.10
N MET A 186 14.96 13.94 -10.20
CA MET A 186 14.55 12.97 -11.21
C MET A 186 14.57 11.54 -10.67
N TRP A 187 15.61 11.19 -9.90
CA TRP A 187 15.67 9.90 -9.22
C TRP A 187 14.47 9.71 -8.27
N ASP A 188 14.07 10.73 -7.51
CA ASP A 188 12.95 10.64 -6.58
C ASP A 188 11.60 10.41 -7.29
N ILE A 189 11.42 10.96 -8.49
CA ILE A 189 10.24 10.76 -9.34
C ILE A 189 10.25 9.36 -9.97
N LEU A 190 11.43 8.90 -10.40
CA LEU A 190 11.61 7.66 -11.16
C LEU A 190 11.83 6.43 -10.30
N LYS A 191 12.24 6.59 -9.04
CA LYS A 191 12.34 5.48 -8.11
C LYS A 191 10.97 4.83 -8.04
N GLU A 192 10.98 3.53 -8.13
CA GLU A 192 9.81 2.76 -7.77
C GLU A 192 9.64 2.93 -6.26
N GLU A 193 8.41 3.02 -5.77
CA GLU A 193 8.13 2.79 -4.35
C GLU A 193 8.26 1.28 -4.07
N SER A 194 9.37 0.67 -4.50
CA SER A 194 9.75 -0.67 -4.08
C SER A 194 10.57 -0.50 -2.81
N LYS A 195 9.86 -0.73 -1.70
CA LYS A 195 10.37 -0.88 -0.35
C LYS A 195 11.04 0.37 0.20
N THR A 196 10.31 1.07 1.06
CA THR A 196 10.93 2.02 2.00
C THR A 196 12.09 1.32 2.72
N VAL A 197 13.06 2.10 3.20
CA VAL A 197 14.15 1.65 4.10
C VAL A 197 13.61 0.92 5.36
N GLU A 198 12.28 0.92 5.55
CA GLU A 198 11.54 0.24 6.60
C GLU A 198 11.13 -1.20 6.26
N ASP A 199 11.24 -1.67 5.00
CA ASP A 199 10.96 -3.06 4.60
C ASP A 199 12.20 -3.98 4.68
N ILE A 200 13.20 -3.61 5.47
CA ILE A 200 14.32 -4.49 5.84
C ILE A 200 13.81 -5.49 6.90
N ASN A 201 13.10 -6.53 6.45
CA ASN A 201 12.93 -7.75 7.23
C ASN A 201 14.29 -8.48 7.35
N GLU A 202 14.46 -9.24 8.43
CA GLU A 202 15.71 -9.80 8.96
C GLU A 202 16.45 -10.83 8.07
N GLU A 203 15.98 -11.15 6.85
CA GLU A 203 16.71 -12.06 5.95
C GLU A 203 17.85 -11.40 5.15
N ASN A 204 18.15 -10.13 5.43
CA ASN A 204 18.87 -9.29 4.49
C ASN A 204 20.13 -8.61 5.08
N LYS A 205 20.87 -9.33 5.93
CA LYS A 205 22.30 -9.01 6.16
C LYS A 205 23.06 -8.95 4.83
N GLU A 206 22.66 -9.77 3.85
CA GLU A 206 23.19 -9.77 2.50
C GLU A 206 22.83 -8.52 1.70
N THR A 207 21.67 -7.87 1.87
CA THR A 207 21.39 -6.62 1.12
C THR A 207 22.01 -5.38 1.74
N GLU A 208 22.29 -5.36 3.05
CA GLU A 208 23.01 -4.25 3.69
C GLU A 208 24.51 -4.27 3.32
N GLU A 209 25.12 -5.46 3.35
CA GLU A 209 26.46 -5.68 2.80
C GLU A 209 26.47 -5.53 1.28
N SER A 210 25.44 -5.97 0.55
CA SER A 210 25.37 -5.84 -0.91
C SER A 210 25.12 -4.40 -1.36
N LEU A 211 24.35 -3.56 -0.67
CA LEU A 211 24.18 -2.14 -1.02
C LEU A 211 25.45 -1.34 -0.68
N THR A 212 26.05 -1.61 0.48
CA THR A 212 27.31 -0.99 0.88
C THR A 212 28.48 -1.47 0.00
N SER A 213 28.49 -2.74 -0.38
CA SER A 213 29.43 -3.35 -1.32
C SER A 213 29.21 -2.79 -2.72
N LEU A 214 27.99 -2.78 -3.25
CA LEU A 214 27.67 -2.23 -4.58
C LEU A 214 28.00 -0.73 -4.69
N MET A 215 27.78 0.05 -3.63
CA MET A 215 28.24 1.44 -3.56
C MET A 215 29.77 1.54 -3.47
N LYS A 216 30.45 0.62 -2.78
CA LYS A 216 31.92 0.50 -2.73
C LYS A 216 32.54 0.04 -4.05
N THR A 217 31.90 -0.86 -4.81
CA THR A 217 32.38 -1.31 -6.13
C THR A 217 32.19 -0.19 -7.16
N LYS A 218 31.11 0.58 -7.06
CA LYS A 218 30.90 1.79 -7.89
C LYS A 218 31.80 2.97 -7.49
N LEU A 219 32.41 2.92 -6.31
CA LEU A 219 33.43 3.84 -5.81
C LEU A 219 34.76 3.70 -6.58
N GLU A 220 35.01 2.62 -7.32
CA GLU A 220 36.27 2.46 -8.05
C GLU A 220 36.33 3.25 -9.36
N GLY A 221 35.19 3.68 -9.92
CA GLY A 221 35.10 4.41 -11.20
C GLY A 221 34.64 5.88 -11.12
N ALA A 222 34.26 6.39 -9.94
CA ALA A 222 33.70 7.75 -9.80
C ALA A 222 34.77 8.84 -9.70
N THR A 223 34.48 10.02 -10.27
CA THR A 223 35.32 11.23 -10.14
C THR A 223 35.45 11.67 -8.67
N TYR A 224 36.55 12.34 -8.31
CA TYR A 224 36.90 12.73 -6.93
C TYR A 224 35.78 13.48 -6.19
N LYS A 225 35.02 14.34 -6.87
CA LYS A 225 33.83 15.03 -6.30
C LYS A 225 32.65 14.09 -6.04
N GLY A 226 32.44 13.09 -6.89
CA GLY A 226 31.40 12.07 -6.70
C GLY A 226 31.68 11.15 -5.52
N LYS A 227 32.96 10.81 -5.28
CA LYS A 227 33.39 10.02 -4.11
C LYS A 227 33.07 10.70 -2.79
N MET A 228 33.41 11.98 -2.64
CA MET A 228 33.22 12.72 -1.39
C MET A 228 31.74 12.88 -1.00
N VAL A 229 30.86 13.09 -1.98
CA VAL A 229 29.41 13.23 -1.77
C VAL A 229 28.73 11.88 -1.50
N MET A 230 29.19 10.81 -2.17
CA MET A 230 28.71 9.45 -1.88
C MET A 230 29.13 8.97 -0.49
N GLU A 231 30.35 9.28 -0.04
CA GLU A 231 30.80 8.99 1.32
C GLU A 231 29.99 9.74 2.38
N GLN A 232 29.62 11.00 2.13
CA GLN A 232 28.70 11.75 2.99
C GLN A 232 27.34 11.07 3.10
N LYS A 233 26.72 10.67 1.98
CA LYS A 233 25.42 9.96 1.99
C LYS A 233 25.50 8.57 2.62
N VAL A 234 26.61 7.84 2.45
CA VAL A 234 26.84 6.56 3.15
C VAL A 234 26.91 6.79 4.66
N ASN A 235 27.54 7.87 5.11
CA ASN A 235 27.61 8.21 6.54
C ASN A 235 26.26 8.68 7.09
N GLU A 236 25.50 9.48 6.34
CA GLU A 236 24.12 9.86 6.69
C GLU A 236 23.20 8.65 6.78
N LEU A 237 23.28 7.73 5.82
CA LEU A 237 22.52 6.49 5.83
C LEU A 237 22.90 5.62 7.03
N LYS A 238 24.20 5.45 7.31
CA LYS A 238 24.69 4.75 8.50
C LYS A 238 24.18 5.38 9.80
N ALA A 239 24.16 6.71 9.88
CA ALA A 239 23.64 7.42 11.04
C ALA A 239 22.13 7.21 11.21
N SER A 240 21.36 7.32 10.13
CA SER A 240 19.91 7.04 10.13
C SER A 240 19.60 5.59 10.51
N LEU A 241 20.36 4.62 9.97
CA LEU A 241 20.25 3.20 10.33
C LEU A 241 20.63 2.94 11.79
N ALA A 242 21.66 3.62 12.33
CA ALA A 242 22.03 3.52 13.73
C ALA A 242 20.93 4.06 14.65
N GLU A 243 20.27 5.16 14.26
CA GLU A 243 19.12 5.70 14.97
C GLU A 243 17.91 4.73 14.94
N LEU A 244 17.61 4.15 13.78
CA LEU A 244 16.56 3.12 13.64
C LEU A 244 16.86 1.89 14.50
N ARG A 245 18.11 1.40 14.49
CA ARG A 245 18.56 0.31 15.37
C ARG A 245 18.34 0.67 16.84
N LYS A 246 18.73 1.86 17.26
CA LYS A 246 18.53 2.32 18.65
C LYS A 246 17.05 2.36 19.04
N LYS A 247 16.17 2.84 18.15
CA LYS A 247 14.71 2.82 18.36
C LYS A 247 14.17 1.40 18.46
N LYS A 248 14.59 0.50 17.57
CA LYS A 248 14.22 -0.94 17.60
C LYS A 248 14.67 -1.61 18.90
N THR A 249 15.92 -1.38 19.33
CA THR A 249 16.44 -1.88 20.61
C THR A 249 15.60 -1.36 21.79
N SER A 250 15.30 -0.06 21.82
CA SER A 250 14.48 0.52 22.88
C SER A 250 13.04 -0.03 22.91
N LEU A 251 12.43 -0.28 21.74
CA LEU A 251 11.12 -0.92 21.66
C LEU A 251 11.17 -2.36 22.20
N ASN A 252 12.18 -3.13 21.79
CA ASN A 252 12.37 -4.51 22.26
C ASN A 252 12.58 -4.57 23.78
N GLU A 253 13.35 -3.64 24.34
CA GLU A 253 13.54 -3.54 25.79
C GLU A 253 12.21 -3.32 26.54
N LYS A 254 11.34 -2.43 26.03
CA LYS A 254 10.00 -2.20 26.61
C LYS A 254 9.11 -3.43 26.52
N LEU A 255 9.13 -4.12 25.36
CA LEU A 255 8.36 -5.35 25.16
C LEU A 255 8.86 -6.46 26.08
N ASP A 256 10.17 -6.67 26.16
CA ASP A 256 10.81 -7.63 27.05
C ASP A 256 10.49 -7.36 28.52
N GLU A 257 10.51 -6.09 28.94
CA GLU A 257 10.16 -5.72 30.31
C GLU A 257 8.78 -6.25 30.70
N ILE A 258 7.78 -6.12 29.80
CA ILE A 258 6.42 -6.59 30.05
C ILE A 258 6.33 -8.12 29.90
N LEU A 259 6.94 -8.70 28.87
CA LEU A 259 6.86 -10.13 28.57
C LEU A 259 7.58 -11.01 29.61
N LYS A 260 8.53 -10.43 30.38
CA LYS A 260 9.23 -11.05 31.52
C LYS A 260 8.44 -10.97 32.83
N ARG A 261 7.42 -10.09 32.94
CA ARG A 261 6.54 -10.05 34.12
C ARG A 261 5.83 -11.39 34.26
N GLU A 262 5.39 -11.69 35.49
CA GLU A 262 4.79 -12.98 35.82
C GLU A 262 3.66 -13.34 34.85
N ARG A 263 3.84 -14.47 34.15
CA ARG A 263 2.81 -15.10 33.33
C ARG A 263 1.98 -15.99 34.23
N ALA A 264 0.66 -15.95 34.08
CA ALA A 264 -0.17 -16.93 34.74
C ALA A 264 -0.02 -18.25 33.95
N LYS A 265 0.82 -19.16 34.48
CA LYS A 265 1.17 -20.46 33.86
C LYS A 265 -0.05 -21.36 33.62
N GLU A 266 -1.22 -21.01 34.13
CA GLU A 266 -2.48 -21.72 33.98
C GLU A 266 -3.66 -20.73 33.85
N MET A 267 -3.65 -19.84 32.85
CA MET A 267 -4.79 -18.92 32.64
C MET A 267 -6.04 -19.65 32.16
N PHE A 268 -5.86 -20.69 31.36
CA PHE A 268 -6.92 -21.57 30.88
C PHE A 268 -6.64 -22.99 31.34
N ASP A 269 -7.69 -23.72 31.70
CA ASP A 269 -7.59 -25.16 31.92
C ASP A 269 -7.35 -25.85 30.55
N PRO A 270 -6.29 -26.67 30.38
CA PRO A 270 -6.03 -27.43 29.17
C PRO A 270 -7.06 -28.57 28.99
N ARG A 271 -8.32 -28.22 28.79
CA ARG A 271 -9.38 -29.16 28.43
C ARG A 271 -9.18 -29.57 26.97
N THR A 272 -8.42 -30.64 26.76
CA THR A 272 -8.14 -31.19 25.43
C THR A 272 -9.39 -31.76 24.75
N CYS A 273 -10.42 -32.15 25.51
CA CYS A 273 -11.68 -32.69 25.00
C CYS A 273 -12.90 -31.88 25.48
N ILE A 274 -13.82 -31.62 24.55
CA ILE A 274 -15.09 -30.94 24.84
C ILE A 274 -16.09 -31.98 25.36
N ASP A 275 -16.49 -31.84 26.63
CA ASP A 275 -17.55 -32.65 27.23
C ASP A 275 -18.91 -31.98 27.02
N LYS A 276 -19.70 -32.51 26.07
CA LYS A 276 -21.04 -31.99 25.77
C LYS A 276 -22.02 -32.07 26.94
N ASN A 277 -21.70 -32.82 27.99
CA ASN A 277 -22.54 -32.94 29.17
C ASN A 277 -22.35 -31.81 30.18
N LYS A 278 -21.21 -31.11 30.12
CA LYS A 278 -20.87 -30.00 31.02
C LYS A 278 -21.28 -28.64 30.44
N ILE A 279 -21.28 -27.64 31.32
CA ILE A 279 -21.45 -26.25 30.92
C ILE A 279 -20.25 -25.80 30.10
N PHE A 280 -20.52 -25.26 28.91
CA PHE A 280 -19.53 -24.71 27.98
C PHE A 280 -19.51 -23.19 28.09
N ARG A 281 -18.38 -22.61 28.52
CA ARG A 281 -18.24 -21.19 28.84
C ARG A 281 -17.45 -20.45 27.76
N ILE A 282 -17.98 -19.32 27.31
CA ILE A 282 -17.42 -18.55 26.20
C ILE A 282 -17.11 -17.13 26.63
N LEU A 283 -15.89 -16.68 26.32
CA LEU A 283 -15.50 -15.27 26.39
C LEU A 283 -15.40 -14.72 24.97
N SER A 284 -16.19 -13.70 24.65
CA SER A 284 -16.14 -13.00 23.36
C SER A 284 -15.69 -11.57 23.54
N ILE A 285 -14.63 -11.16 22.84
CA ILE A 285 -14.05 -9.83 22.90
C ILE A 285 -14.20 -9.15 21.54
N ASP A 286 -14.71 -7.92 21.54
CA ASP A 286 -14.98 -7.19 20.31
C ASP A 286 -13.72 -6.56 19.68
N GLY A 287 -13.87 -6.07 18.46
CA GLY A 287 -12.93 -5.10 17.88
C GLY A 287 -13.16 -3.67 18.37
N GLY A 288 -12.13 -2.82 18.26
CA GLY A 288 -12.21 -1.45 18.76
C GLY A 288 -10.93 -0.58 18.70
N GLY A 289 -9.87 -1.02 18.02
CA GLY A 289 -8.61 -0.25 17.94
C GLY A 289 -7.97 -0.04 19.32
N ILE A 290 -7.57 1.20 19.66
CA ILE A 290 -6.97 1.52 20.96
C ILE A 290 -7.84 1.14 22.17
N LYS A 291 -9.16 0.98 21.97
CA LYS A 291 -10.13 0.70 23.03
C LYS A 291 -9.98 -0.71 23.62
N GLY A 292 -9.20 -1.60 23.00
CA GLY A 292 -8.84 -2.89 23.61
C GLY A 292 -8.13 -2.76 24.96
N VAL A 293 -7.49 -1.62 25.24
CA VAL A 293 -6.92 -1.30 26.56
C VAL A 293 -7.99 -1.32 27.67
N LEU A 294 -9.19 -0.82 27.37
CA LEU A 294 -10.31 -0.80 28.31
C LEU A 294 -10.81 -2.23 28.60
N GLU A 295 -10.89 -3.08 27.58
CA GLU A 295 -11.30 -4.48 27.73
C GLU A 295 -10.31 -5.26 28.62
N CYS A 296 -9.00 -5.05 28.41
CA CYS A 296 -7.94 -5.62 29.24
C CYS A 296 -8.08 -5.25 30.73
N ILE A 297 -8.36 -3.98 31.03
CA ILE A 297 -8.48 -3.49 32.41
C ILE A 297 -9.75 -4.04 33.08
N ILE A 298 -10.87 -4.07 32.36
CA ILE A 298 -12.11 -4.68 32.87
C ILE A 298 -11.88 -6.16 33.19
N LEU A 299 -11.23 -6.92 32.30
CA LEU A 299 -10.88 -8.32 32.56
C LEU A 299 -9.96 -8.47 33.77
N ALA A 300 -8.99 -7.56 33.97
CA ALA A 300 -8.13 -7.58 35.14
C ALA A 300 -8.92 -7.39 36.44
N ARG A 301 -9.84 -6.40 36.48
CA ARG A 301 -10.72 -6.15 37.63
C ARG A 301 -11.65 -7.32 37.93
N LEU A 302 -12.14 -7.98 36.88
CA LEU A 302 -12.95 -9.20 37.05
C LEU A 302 -12.12 -10.33 37.67
N LEU A 303 -10.87 -10.52 37.26
CA LEU A 303 -9.99 -11.54 37.86
C LEU A 303 -9.64 -11.28 39.33
N GLU A 304 -9.56 -10.01 39.75
CA GLU A 304 -9.34 -9.65 41.16
C GLU A 304 -10.49 -10.16 42.05
N LYS A 305 -11.74 -10.15 41.56
CA LYS A 305 -12.91 -10.65 42.28
C LYS A 305 -13.23 -12.12 42.02
N HIS A 306 -12.95 -12.59 40.80
CA HIS A 306 -13.27 -13.93 40.31
C HIS A 306 -12.01 -14.61 39.74
N PRO A 307 -11.07 -15.08 40.59
CA PRO A 307 -9.77 -15.58 40.13
C PRO A 307 -9.84 -16.81 39.21
N GLN A 308 -10.95 -17.55 39.25
CA GLN A 308 -11.18 -18.74 38.42
C GLN A 308 -11.87 -18.41 37.09
N PHE A 309 -12.24 -17.15 36.85
CA PHE A 309 -13.02 -16.75 35.69
C PHE A 309 -12.41 -17.23 34.37
N LEU A 310 -11.11 -16.96 34.15
CA LEU A 310 -10.42 -17.38 32.92
C LEU A 310 -10.18 -18.90 32.85
N LYS A 311 -9.86 -19.54 33.98
CA LYS A 311 -9.65 -21.01 34.04
C LYS A 311 -10.89 -21.78 33.60
N ASN A 312 -12.07 -21.21 33.87
CA ASN A 312 -13.35 -21.81 33.55
C ASN A 312 -13.77 -21.65 32.08
N ILE A 313 -13.09 -20.83 31.28
CA ILE A 313 -13.42 -20.63 29.86
C ILE A 313 -13.10 -21.87 29.03
N ASP A 314 -14.05 -22.29 28.19
CA ASP A 314 -13.85 -23.32 27.18
C ASP A 314 -13.42 -22.73 25.83
N LEU A 315 -14.00 -21.59 25.44
CA LEU A 315 -13.76 -20.92 24.15
C LEU A 315 -13.52 -19.42 24.34
N VAL A 316 -12.43 -18.92 23.73
CA VAL A 316 -12.19 -17.49 23.53
C VAL A 316 -12.44 -17.09 22.08
N CYS A 317 -13.12 -15.97 21.88
CA CYS A 317 -13.39 -15.40 20.56
C CYS A 317 -12.93 -13.95 20.50
N GLY A 318 -12.29 -13.55 19.39
CA GLY A 318 -11.78 -12.19 19.21
C GLY A 318 -11.94 -11.67 17.79
N CYS A 319 -12.14 -10.35 17.67
CA CYS A 319 -12.20 -9.62 16.40
C CYS A 319 -11.25 -8.42 16.46
N SER A 320 -10.48 -8.13 15.40
CA SER A 320 -9.58 -6.96 15.34
C SER A 320 -8.66 -6.90 16.57
N VAL A 321 -8.58 -5.78 17.31
CA VAL A 321 -7.80 -5.72 18.57
C VAL A 321 -8.20 -6.81 19.59
N GLY A 322 -9.45 -7.25 19.60
CA GLY A 322 -9.92 -8.37 20.41
C GLY A 322 -9.24 -9.68 20.03
N SER A 323 -8.87 -9.88 18.76
CA SER A 323 -8.07 -11.04 18.30
C SER A 323 -6.66 -11.04 18.91
N ILE A 324 -6.03 -9.87 18.99
CA ILE A 324 -4.72 -9.67 19.62
C ILE A 324 -4.83 -9.99 21.11
N LEU A 325 -5.85 -9.44 21.77
CA LEU A 325 -6.10 -9.65 23.19
C LEU A 325 -6.30 -11.14 23.50
N VAL A 326 -7.23 -11.83 22.84
CA VAL A 326 -7.49 -13.26 23.13
C VAL A 326 -6.30 -14.15 22.78
N SER A 327 -5.51 -13.80 21.75
CA SER A 327 -4.27 -14.50 21.42
C SER A 327 -3.21 -14.33 22.51
N MET A 328 -3.06 -13.13 23.07
CA MET A 328 -2.15 -12.87 24.20
C MET A 328 -2.60 -13.64 25.45
N LEU A 329 -3.90 -13.65 25.75
CA LEU A 329 -4.43 -14.45 26.85
C LEU A 329 -4.14 -15.95 26.62
N ALA A 330 -4.33 -16.45 25.40
CA ALA A 330 -4.17 -17.87 25.05
C ALA A 330 -2.73 -18.39 25.26
N ILE A 331 -1.73 -17.51 25.21
CA ILE A 331 -0.33 -17.82 25.52
C ILE A 331 0.10 -17.45 26.96
N GLY A 332 -0.86 -17.09 27.82
CA GLY A 332 -0.65 -16.86 29.25
C GLY A 332 -0.23 -15.44 29.65
N ILE A 333 -0.43 -14.44 28.79
CA ILE A 333 -0.20 -13.04 29.16
C ILE A 333 -1.40 -12.51 29.95
N THR A 334 -1.16 -11.98 31.15
CA THR A 334 -2.23 -11.48 32.03
C THR A 334 -2.93 -10.25 31.43
N PRO A 335 -4.21 -9.99 31.76
CA PRO A 335 -4.93 -8.85 31.19
C PRO A 335 -4.25 -7.48 31.45
N ARG A 336 -3.59 -7.28 32.60
CA ARG A 336 -2.81 -6.06 32.87
C ARG A 336 -1.61 -5.93 31.92
N ASN A 337 -0.87 -7.01 31.69
CA ASN A 337 0.23 -7.02 30.72
C ASN A 337 -0.28 -6.84 29.28
N CYS A 338 -1.43 -7.43 28.92
CA CYS A 338 -2.10 -7.18 27.65
C CYS A 338 -2.42 -5.68 27.48
N SER A 339 -2.92 -5.01 28.52
CA SER A 339 -3.16 -3.55 28.48
C SER A 339 -1.90 -2.75 28.17
N ASP A 340 -0.77 -3.11 28.78
CA ASP A 340 0.49 -2.40 28.58
C ASP A 340 1.08 -2.65 27.18
N LEU A 341 1.00 -3.89 26.69
CA LEU A 341 1.39 -4.24 25.32
C LEU A 341 0.51 -3.53 24.28
N LEU A 342 -0.81 -3.52 24.47
CA LEU A 342 -1.73 -2.79 23.57
C LEU A 342 -1.46 -1.28 23.59
N ASN A 343 -1.06 -0.71 24.72
CA ASN A 343 -0.64 0.69 24.79
C ASN A 343 0.63 0.94 23.95
N ILE A 344 1.64 0.06 24.04
CA ILE A 344 2.84 0.15 23.19
C ILE A 344 2.47 0.02 21.70
N ILE A 345 1.68 -0.99 21.35
CA ILE A 345 1.20 -1.21 19.98
C ILE A 345 0.53 0.05 19.46
N SER A 346 -0.41 0.63 20.23
CA SER A 346 -1.14 1.83 19.84
C SER A 346 -0.20 3.02 19.59
N GLN A 347 0.75 3.25 20.50
CA GLN A 347 1.72 4.35 20.39
C GLN A 347 2.69 4.18 19.23
N GLU A 348 3.03 2.95 18.85
CA GLU A 348 3.96 2.71 17.75
C GLU A 348 3.29 2.70 16.38
N VAL A 349 2.06 2.18 16.30
CA VAL A 349 1.31 2.01 15.05
C VAL A 349 0.66 3.33 14.60
N PHE A 350 0.08 4.10 15.51
CA PHE A 350 -0.74 5.28 15.16
C PHE A 350 0.03 6.62 15.23
N VAL A 351 1.29 6.66 14.76
CA VAL A 351 2.16 7.86 14.94
C VAL A 351 1.93 8.93 13.88
N LYS A 352 1.84 8.56 12.59
CA LYS A 352 1.71 9.51 11.48
C LYS A 352 0.68 9.02 10.47
N PRO A 353 -0.53 9.60 10.45
CA PRO A 353 -1.53 9.23 9.46
C PRO A 353 -1.13 9.75 8.08
N THR A 354 -1.21 8.89 7.08
CA THR A 354 -1.13 9.27 5.67
C THR A 354 -2.40 10.04 5.28
N ILE A 355 -2.23 11.23 4.70
CA ILE A 355 -3.34 12.05 4.19
C ILE A 355 -3.35 11.92 2.66
N ALA A 356 -3.74 10.74 2.17
CA ALA A 356 -3.86 10.48 0.73
C ALA A 356 -5.17 9.73 0.46
N ILE A 357 -5.85 10.08 -0.64
CA ILE A 357 -7.17 9.52 -0.99
C ILE A 357 -7.05 8.06 -1.48
N ASN A 358 -5.88 7.68 -2.00
CA ASN A 358 -5.62 6.37 -2.61
C ASN A 358 -4.70 5.48 -1.77
N GLN A 359 -4.44 5.82 -0.51
CA GLN A 359 -3.61 5.02 0.39
C GLN A 359 -4.29 4.90 1.77
N PRO A 360 -4.05 3.81 2.50
CA PRO A 360 -4.55 3.69 3.86
C PRO A 360 -3.84 4.67 4.80
N LYS A 361 -4.50 4.96 5.92
CA LYS A 361 -4.05 5.90 6.93
C LYS A 361 -2.73 5.48 7.58
N TYR A 362 -2.51 4.18 7.75
CA TYR A 362 -1.34 3.63 8.43
C TYR A 362 -0.78 2.43 7.65
N ARG A 363 0.54 2.23 7.79
CA ARG A 363 1.19 0.98 7.38
C ARG A 363 1.07 -0.07 8.49
N ASN A 364 1.18 -1.34 8.12
CA ASN A 364 1.04 -2.47 9.04
C ASN A 364 2.39 -3.10 9.45
N ASP A 365 3.53 -2.56 9.01
CA ASP A 365 4.88 -3.09 9.26
C ASP A 365 5.22 -3.12 10.75
N LYS A 366 4.99 -2.03 11.49
CA LYS A 366 5.21 -1.99 12.93
C LYS A 366 4.30 -2.93 13.70
N LEU A 367 3.02 -3.00 13.32
CA LEU A 367 2.08 -3.92 13.95
C LEU A 367 2.54 -5.36 13.75
N LYS A 368 2.88 -5.72 12.50
CA LYS A 368 3.44 -7.03 12.15
C LYS A 368 4.67 -7.35 13.01
N TYR A 369 5.65 -6.45 13.05
CA TYR A 369 6.86 -6.63 13.83
C TYR A 369 6.58 -6.89 15.32
N ILE A 370 5.71 -6.10 15.95
CA ILE A 370 5.39 -6.26 17.37
C ILE A 370 4.64 -7.57 17.61
N LEU A 371 3.70 -7.95 16.74
CA LEU A 371 2.97 -9.22 16.86
C LEU A 371 3.92 -10.43 16.69
N GLU A 372 4.82 -10.39 15.70
CA GLU A 372 5.86 -11.42 15.53
C GLU A 372 6.81 -11.47 16.74
N TYR A 373 7.12 -10.33 17.37
CA TYR A 373 7.94 -10.29 18.58
C TYR A 373 7.23 -10.92 19.79
N ILE A 374 5.94 -10.60 19.98
CA ILE A 374 5.12 -11.11 21.09
C ILE A 374 4.85 -12.61 20.94
N PHE A 375 4.36 -13.02 19.76
CA PHE A 375 3.90 -14.39 19.51
C PHE A 375 4.99 -15.32 19.00
N LYS A 376 6.10 -14.80 18.46
CA LYS A 376 7.15 -15.61 17.84
C LYS A 376 6.55 -16.57 16.81
N GLU A 377 7.00 -17.82 16.80
CA GLU A 377 6.48 -18.89 15.93
C GLU A 377 5.24 -19.61 16.49
N THR A 378 4.55 -19.03 17.49
CA THR A 378 3.40 -19.69 18.12
C THR A 378 2.24 -19.83 17.14
N LYS A 379 1.70 -21.04 17.04
CA LYS A 379 0.61 -21.42 16.15
C LYS A 379 -0.65 -21.81 16.92
N ILE A 380 -1.77 -21.96 16.21
CA ILE A 380 -3.03 -22.43 16.81
C ILE A 380 -2.87 -23.78 17.54
N LYS A 381 -2.07 -24.70 17.02
CA LYS A 381 -1.85 -26.00 17.68
C LYS A 381 -1.12 -25.90 19.03
N ASP A 382 -0.44 -24.79 19.29
CA ASP A 382 0.38 -24.59 20.49
C ASP A 382 -0.43 -24.00 21.66
N ILE A 383 -1.63 -23.46 21.41
CA ILE A 383 -2.51 -22.91 22.45
C ILE A 383 -3.44 -23.98 23.03
N GLN A 384 -3.75 -23.85 24.32
CA GLN A 384 -4.48 -24.87 25.09
C GLN A 384 -6.00 -24.65 25.14
N CYS A 385 -6.47 -23.41 24.99
CA CYS A 385 -7.90 -23.10 25.00
C CYS A 385 -8.53 -23.27 23.61
N LYS A 386 -9.87 -23.44 23.54
CA LYS A 386 -10.54 -23.30 22.25
C LYS A 386 -10.54 -21.83 21.84
N TYR A 387 -10.35 -21.62 20.55
CA TYR A 387 -10.03 -20.32 19.99
C TYR A 387 -10.79 -20.13 18.68
N LEU A 388 -11.32 -18.92 18.48
CA LEU A 388 -11.90 -18.49 17.21
C LEU A 388 -11.60 -17.01 16.97
N VAL A 389 -11.01 -16.70 15.83
CA VAL A 389 -10.81 -15.31 15.38
C VAL A 389 -11.33 -15.14 13.97
N ASP A 390 -12.07 -14.07 13.75
CA ASP A 390 -12.72 -13.76 12.48
C ASP A 390 -11.88 -12.85 11.58
N THR A 391 -12.11 -12.99 10.28
CA THR A 391 -11.52 -12.13 9.23
C THR A 391 -12.28 -12.34 7.93
N PHE A 392 -12.12 -11.43 6.96
CA PHE A 392 -12.68 -11.59 5.63
C PHE A 392 -11.58 -11.74 4.58
N ARG A 393 -11.59 -12.85 3.83
CA ARG A 393 -10.69 -13.07 2.70
C ARG A 393 -11.27 -12.37 1.48
N ILE A 394 -10.61 -11.31 1.02
CA ILE A 394 -11.06 -10.53 -0.14
C ILE A 394 -10.71 -11.20 -1.46
N ASP A 395 -9.79 -12.16 -1.45
CA ASP A 395 -9.33 -12.83 -2.66
C ASP A 395 -8.68 -14.19 -2.33
N SER A 396 -9.16 -15.26 -2.96
CA SER A 396 -8.58 -16.60 -2.84
C SER A 396 -7.42 -16.89 -3.81
N GLU A 397 -6.93 -15.85 -4.50
CA GLU A 397 -5.79 -15.85 -5.44
C GLU A 397 -6.14 -16.26 -6.88
N GLU A 398 -5.33 -15.76 -7.84
CA GLU A 398 -5.59 -15.89 -9.28
C GLU A 398 -5.43 -17.32 -9.81
N GLN A 399 -4.61 -18.13 -9.13
CA GLN A 399 -4.35 -19.51 -9.52
C GLN A 399 -5.45 -20.48 -9.08
N GLU A 400 -6.38 -20.06 -8.20
CA GLU A 400 -7.50 -20.91 -7.80
C GLU A 400 -8.58 -20.96 -8.92
N PRO A 401 -9.02 -22.16 -9.34
CA PRO A 401 -10.03 -22.30 -10.41
C PRO A 401 -11.34 -21.55 -10.15
N ASN A 402 -11.70 -21.36 -8.88
CA ASN A 402 -12.90 -20.67 -8.43
C ASN A 402 -12.52 -19.50 -7.49
N ARG A 403 -11.70 -18.56 -7.97
CA ARG A 403 -11.33 -17.33 -7.24
C ARG A 403 -12.55 -16.69 -6.60
N SER A 404 -12.52 -16.51 -5.28
CA SER A 404 -13.69 -16.07 -4.51
C SER A 404 -13.31 -15.16 -3.33
N CYS A 405 -14.32 -14.49 -2.78
CA CYS A 405 -14.22 -13.81 -1.49
C CYS A 405 -14.96 -14.66 -0.45
N GLU A 406 -14.42 -14.76 0.77
CA GLU A 406 -14.93 -15.70 1.77
C GLU A 406 -14.90 -15.10 3.18
N SER A 407 -15.96 -15.37 3.94
CA SER A 407 -15.99 -15.14 5.39
C SER A 407 -15.18 -16.22 6.08
N PHE A 408 -14.19 -15.85 6.88
CA PHE A 408 -13.21 -16.80 7.39
C PHE A 408 -13.10 -16.73 8.92
N CYS A 409 -12.92 -17.87 9.56
CA CYS A 409 -12.70 -17.98 11.00
C CYS A 409 -11.53 -18.93 11.27
N PHE A 410 -10.43 -18.40 11.79
CA PHE A 410 -9.30 -19.21 12.23
C PHE A 410 -9.63 -19.84 13.59
N THR A 411 -9.65 -21.17 13.66
CA THR A 411 -10.14 -21.87 14.85
C THR A 411 -9.52 -23.24 15.06
N ASN A 412 -9.47 -23.72 16.32
CA ASN A 412 -9.18 -25.11 16.68
C ASN A 412 -10.44 -25.90 17.10
N LEU A 413 -11.62 -25.38 16.73
CA LEU A 413 -12.90 -26.10 16.79
C LEU A 413 -13.05 -27.09 15.62
N GLN A 414 -12.33 -26.86 14.52
CA GLN A 414 -12.24 -27.70 13.34
C GLN A 414 -10.76 -27.89 12.96
N LYS A 415 -10.48 -28.86 12.10
CA LYS A 415 -9.13 -29.14 11.57
C LYS A 415 -8.80 -28.21 10.40
N GLY A 416 -7.52 -28.04 10.09
CA GLY A 416 -7.03 -27.32 8.91
C GLY A 416 -6.31 -26.01 9.21
N PHE A 417 -6.34 -25.55 10.47
CA PHE A 417 -5.75 -24.27 10.89
C PHE A 417 -4.58 -24.44 11.86
N GLU A 418 -4.16 -25.68 12.13
CA GLU A 418 -3.17 -26.03 13.17
C GLU A 418 -1.84 -25.30 13.00
N GLU A 419 -1.43 -25.07 11.75
CA GLU A 419 -0.15 -24.44 11.41
C GLU A 419 -0.21 -22.90 11.28
N GLU A 420 -1.39 -22.30 11.42
CA GLU A 420 -1.56 -20.85 11.30
C GLU A 420 -0.90 -20.13 12.48
N LYS A 421 -0.05 -19.15 12.18
CA LYS A 421 0.66 -18.35 13.19
C LYS A 421 -0.30 -17.34 13.82
N LEU A 422 -0.25 -17.21 15.15
CA LEU A 422 -1.07 -16.24 15.87
C LEU A 422 -0.79 -14.80 15.43
N SER A 423 0.47 -14.46 15.10
CA SER A 423 0.85 -13.15 14.58
C SER A 423 0.12 -12.80 13.29
N ASP A 424 0.05 -13.76 12.36
CA ASP A 424 -0.58 -13.57 11.05
C ASP A 424 -2.10 -13.48 11.21
N ILE A 425 -2.69 -14.37 12.02
CA ILE A 425 -4.13 -14.32 12.33
C ILE A 425 -4.54 -12.96 12.91
N CYS A 426 -3.79 -12.46 13.90
CA CYS A 426 -4.03 -11.16 14.51
C CYS A 426 -3.94 -10.03 13.49
N LEU A 427 -2.95 -10.08 12.59
CA LEU A 427 -2.73 -9.05 11.58
C LEU A 427 -3.85 -9.07 10.52
N ARG A 428 -4.27 -10.26 10.05
CA ARG A 428 -5.41 -10.44 9.14
C ARG A 428 -6.71 -9.89 9.74
N SER A 429 -6.98 -10.23 11.00
CA SER A 429 -8.19 -9.78 11.72
C SER A 429 -8.18 -8.30 12.07
N SER A 430 -7.01 -7.64 12.13
CA SER A 430 -6.87 -6.23 12.51
C SER A 430 -6.59 -5.27 11.33
N SER A 431 -6.54 -5.79 10.10
CA SER A 431 -6.30 -5.00 8.87
C SER A 431 -7.55 -4.23 8.43
N ALA A 432 -7.97 -3.24 9.24
CA ALA A 432 -9.20 -2.47 9.01
C ALA A 432 -9.12 -1.68 7.70
N PRO A 433 -10.11 -1.81 6.78
CA PRO A 433 -10.15 -1.02 5.56
C PRO A 433 -10.03 0.48 5.84
N THR A 434 -9.38 1.22 4.95
CA THR A 434 -9.00 2.65 5.10
C THR A 434 -7.95 2.95 6.16
N TYR A 435 -7.81 2.13 7.22
CA TYR A 435 -6.77 2.28 8.23
C TYR A 435 -5.48 1.56 7.83
N PHE A 436 -5.59 0.32 7.36
CA PHE A 436 -4.46 -0.53 7.00
C PHE A 436 -4.61 -1.12 5.60
N GLN A 437 -3.50 -1.56 5.01
CA GLN A 437 -3.52 -2.40 3.82
C GLN A 437 -4.04 -3.81 4.17
N PRO A 438 -4.73 -4.49 3.24
CA PRO A 438 -4.99 -5.92 3.37
C PRO A 438 -3.69 -6.69 3.62
N TYR A 439 -3.75 -7.74 4.42
CA TYR A 439 -2.60 -8.59 4.72
C TYR A 439 -2.90 -10.02 4.26
N GLN A 440 -2.07 -10.56 3.37
CA GLN A 440 -2.26 -11.89 2.75
C GLN A 440 -3.68 -12.09 2.17
N ASN A 441 -4.22 -11.07 1.50
CA ASN A 441 -5.59 -11.04 0.96
C ASN A 441 -6.71 -11.09 2.01
N PHE A 442 -6.42 -10.77 3.27
CA PHE A 442 -7.41 -10.63 4.32
C PHE A 442 -7.56 -9.17 4.78
N VAL A 443 -8.76 -8.86 5.26
CA VAL A 443 -9.11 -7.61 5.93
C VAL A 443 -9.82 -7.88 7.27
N ASP A 444 -9.98 -6.83 8.06
CA ASP A 444 -10.49 -6.90 9.44
C ASP A 444 -11.82 -7.66 9.59
N GLY A 445 -11.92 -8.46 10.65
CA GLY A 445 -13.09 -9.26 10.99
C GLY A 445 -14.34 -8.43 11.29
N GLY A 446 -14.18 -7.15 11.64
CA GLY A 446 -15.26 -6.19 11.85
C GLY A 446 -16.14 -5.98 10.61
N MET A 447 -15.63 -6.31 9.41
CA MET A 447 -16.42 -6.37 8.17
C MET A 447 -17.49 -7.48 8.18
N LEU A 448 -17.26 -8.55 8.93
CA LEU A 448 -18.22 -9.63 9.14
C LEU A 448 -19.08 -9.34 10.36
N ASN A 449 -18.43 -9.30 11.53
CA ASN A 449 -19.12 -9.13 12.79
C ASN A 449 -18.13 -8.68 13.88
N ASN A 450 -18.17 -7.40 14.24
CA ASN A 450 -17.34 -6.87 15.33
C ASN A 450 -17.60 -7.53 16.70
N THR A 451 -18.66 -8.32 16.83
CA THR A 451 -18.99 -9.14 18.00
C THR A 451 -18.87 -10.63 17.63
N PRO A 452 -17.67 -11.24 17.73
CA PRO A 452 -17.28 -12.46 17.01
C PRO A 452 -18.09 -13.71 17.41
N ILE A 453 -18.70 -13.73 18.60
CA ILE A 453 -19.63 -14.79 19.00
C ILE A 453 -20.78 -15.01 18.02
N GLY A 454 -21.22 -13.98 17.28
CA GLY A 454 -22.26 -14.14 16.28
C GLY A 454 -21.88 -15.10 15.14
N LEU A 455 -20.59 -15.32 14.91
CA LEU A 455 -20.07 -16.29 13.94
C LEU A 455 -19.88 -17.68 14.57
N CYS A 456 -19.91 -17.79 15.90
CA CYS A 456 -19.67 -19.05 16.60
C CYS A 456 -20.89 -19.97 16.60
N TRP A 457 -22.12 -19.46 16.40
CA TRP A 457 -23.34 -20.24 16.57
C TRP A 457 -23.39 -21.50 15.68
N SER A 458 -22.91 -21.41 14.45
CA SER A 458 -22.80 -22.57 13.54
C SER A 458 -21.77 -23.59 14.03
N PHE A 459 -20.61 -23.14 14.50
CA PHE A 459 -19.59 -24.03 15.08
C PHE A 459 -20.06 -24.70 16.37
N LEU A 460 -20.89 -24.03 17.16
CA LEU A 460 -21.35 -24.55 18.45
C LEU A 460 -22.56 -25.49 18.29
N PHE A 461 -23.54 -25.12 17.47
CA PHE A 461 -24.86 -25.77 17.42
C PHE A 461 -25.16 -26.48 16.10
N GLY A 462 -24.42 -26.18 15.03
CA GLY A 462 -24.66 -26.74 13.70
C GLY A 462 -24.38 -28.25 13.64
N GLU A 463 -24.99 -28.91 12.65
CA GLU A 463 -24.83 -30.35 12.41
C GLU A 463 -23.36 -30.74 12.16
N GLU A 464 -22.62 -29.91 11.43
CA GLU A 464 -21.17 -30.08 11.20
C GLU A 464 -20.30 -29.40 12.28
N GLY A 465 -20.92 -28.81 13.29
CA GLY A 465 -20.26 -28.21 14.43
C GLY A 465 -20.13 -29.17 15.61
N LEU A 466 -19.96 -28.59 16.80
CA LEU A 466 -19.88 -29.34 18.05
C LEU A 466 -21.21 -29.94 18.49
N GLN A 467 -22.34 -29.47 17.95
CA GLN A 467 -23.70 -29.89 18.33
C GLN A 467 -23.92 -29.83 19.85
N LEU A 468 -23.52 -28.72 20.47
CA LEU A 468 -23.78 -28.46 21.88
C LEU A 468 -25.27 -28.19 22.10
N ASP A 469 -25.79 -28.55 23.27
CA ASP A 469 -27.11 -28.10 23.69
C ASP A 469 -27.03 -26.61 24.05
N PRO A 470 -27.80 -25.70 23.41
CA PRO A 470 -27.85 -24.30 23.78
C PRO A 470 -28.16 -24.08 25.27
N LYS A 471 -28.86 -25.02 25.95
CA LYS A 471 -29.12 -25.01 27.41
C LYS A 471 -27.90 -25.27 28.29
N LYS A 472 -26.76 -25.65 27.70
CA LYS A 472 -25.49 -25.84 28.40
C LYS A 472 -24.39 -24.85 28.02
N VAL A 473 -24.70 -23.86 27.18
CA VAL A 473 -23.75 -22.81 26.79
C VAL A 473 -24.01 -21.53 27.59
N ILE A 474 -22.93 -20.90 28.06
CA ILE A 474 -22.94 -19.62 28.78
C ILE A 474 -21.90 -18.72 28.13
N CYS A 475 -22.24 -17.45 27.89
CA CYS A 475 -21.34 -16.54 27.19
C CYS A 475 -21.31 -15.15 27.84
N PHE A 476 -20.10 -14.72 28.14
CA PHE A 476 -19.78 -13.34 28.48
C PHE A 476 -19.18 -12.67 27.25
N SER A 477 -19.84 -11.62 26.75
CA SER A 477 -19.37 -10.81 25.64
C SER A 477 -19.06 -9.41 26.13
N LEU A 478 -17.80 -9.01 25.98
CA LEU A 478 -17.27 -7.73 26.38
C LEU A 478 -17.06 -6.88 25.12
N SER A 479 -17.54 -5.64 25.12
CA SER A 479 -17.27 -4.70 24.05
C SER A 479 -16.24 -3.65 24.42
N ALA A 480 -15.59 -3.11 23.40
CA ALA A 480 -14.67 -1.98 23.47
C ALA A 480 -15.38 -0.62 23.75
N GLY A 481 -16.56 -0.65 24.37
CA GLY A 481 -17.37 0.52 24.71
C GLY A 481 -18.70 0.58 23.98
N LYS A 482 -19.68 1.17 24.65
CA LYS A 482 -20.99 1.47 24.06
C LYS A 482 -20.80 2.45 22.89
N PRO A 483 -21.33 2.16 21.70
CA PRO A 483 -21.30 3.11 20.60
C PRO A 483 -21.97 4.44 20.96
N ASP A 484 -21.36 5.55 20.55
CA ASP A 484 -21.85 6.90 20.80
C ASP A 484 -21.65 7.77 19.54
N PRO A 485 -22.73 8.28 18.90
CA PRO A 485 -24.14 8.06 19.23
C PRO A 485 -24.59 6.64 18.90
N PHE A 486 -25.49 6.06 19.70
CA PHE A 486 -26.07 4.72 19.47
C PHE A 486 -27.16 4.69 18.37
N TYR A 487 -27.04 5.57 17.39
CA TYR A 487 -27.97 5.69 16.27
C TYR A 487 -27.27 6.39 15.10
N ILE A 488 -27.80 6.16 13.90
CA ILE A 488 -27.41 6.91 12.71
C ILE A 488 -28.46 7.99 12.49
N ASP A 489 -28.02 9.25 12.44
CA ASP A 489 -28.91 10.39 12.29
C ASP A 489 -29.48 10.44 10.86
N SER A 490 -30.73 10.01 10.72
CA SER A 490 -31.44 9.99 9.43
C SER A 490 -31.58 11.38 8.80
N ASN A 491 -31.56 12.46 9.59
CA ASN A 491 -31.66 13.81 9.07
C ASN A 491 -30.34 14.26 8.40
N LYS A 492 -29.19 13.78 8.90
CA LYS A 492 -27.88 14.02 8.28
C LYS A 492 -27.72 13.24 6.97
N ILE A 493 -28.34 12.07 6.87
CA ILE A 493 -28.36 11.28 5.63
C ILE A 493 -29.33 11.91 4.61
N GLY A 494 -30.52 12.34 5.04
CA GLY A 494 -31.50 13.01 4.20
C GLY A 494 -31.88 12.18 2.96
N LYS A 495 -31.86 12.80 1.77
CA LYS A 495 -32.04 12.11 0.45
C LYS A 495 -30.71 11.55 -0.10
N GLY A 496 -29.83 11.12 0.80
CA GLY A 496 -28.41 10.90 0.52
C GLY A 496 -28.11 9.90 -0.59
N GLY A 497 -27.22 10.31 -1.50
CA GLY A 497 -26.60 9.45 -2.51
C GLY A 497 -25.22 8.96 -2.05
N ILE A 498 -24.37 8.57 -3.01
CA ILE A 498 -23.05 7.95 -2.74
C ILE A 498 -22.21 8.75 -1.74
N MET A 499 -22.16 10.09 -1.86
CA MET A 499 -21.31 10.92 -1.02
C MET A 499 -21.78 11.00 0.45
N GLN A 500 -23.09 11.01 0.69
CA GLN A 500 -23.65 11.00 2.04
C GLN A 500 -23.46 9.63 2.72
N TRP A 501 -23.60 8.55 1.95
CA TRP A 501 -23.43 7.19 2.47
C TRP A 501 -21.97 6.80 2.66
N ALA A 502 -21.04 7.34 1.87
CA ALA A 502 -19.61 7.00 1.94
C ALA A 502 -19.02 7.16 3.35
N THR A 503 -19.53 8.08 4.16
CA THR A 503 -19.06 8.32 5.53
C THR A 503 -19.80 7.54 6.62
N GLN A 504 -20.91 6.86 6.29
CA GLN A 504 -21.80 6.21 7.25
C GLN A 504 -22.02 4.71 6.99
N ILE A 505 -21.66 4.22 5.80
CA ILE A 505 -22.01 2.87 5.36
C ILE A 505 -21.33 1.79 6.20
N SER A 506 -20.07 1.99 6.58
CA SER A 506 -19.33 1.06 7.45
C SER A 506 -20.02 0.96 8.81
N ASP A 507 -20.27 2.11 9.46
CA ASP A 507 -20.98 2.17 10.74
C ASP A 507 -22.35 1.52 10.65
N THR A 508 -23.08 1.72 9.54
CA THR A 508 -24.39 1.11 9.29
C THR A 508 -24.33 -0.41 9.33
N PHE A 509 -23.39 -1.02 8.59
CA PHE A 509 -23.23 -2.47 8.62
C PHE A 509 -22.81 -2.96 10.00
N MET A 510 -21.88 -2.28 10.67
CA MET A 510 -21.45 -2.65 12.03
C MET A 510 -22.61 -2.57 13.05
N TYR A 511 -23.45 -1.53 12.99
CA TYR A 511 -24.63 -1.41 13.86
C TYR A 511 -25.66 -2.51 13.58
N ALA A 512 -25.92 -2.81 12.30
CA ALA A 512 -26.88 -3.82 11.89
C ALA A 512 -26.45 -5.22 12.37
N THR A 513 -25.21 -5.62 12.11
CA THR A 513 -24.68 -6.94 12.49
C THR A 513 -24.58 -7.09 14.01
N ARG A 514 -24.11 -6.04 14.72
CA ARG A 514 -24.09 -6.01 16.19
C ARG A 514 -25.48 -6.18 16.79
N SER A 515 -26.46 -5.43 16.30
CA SER A 515 -27.85 -5.50 16.78
C SER A 515 -28.42 -6.91 16.62
N TRP A 516 -28.20 -7.53 15.46
CA TRP A 516 -28.63 -8.90 15.20
C TRP A 516 -27.91 -9.92 16.09
N THR A 517 -26.61 -9.74 16.32
CA THR A 517 -25.81 -10.62 17.18
C THR A 517 -26.29 -10.59 18.62
N ILE A 518 -26.61 -9.42 19.17
CA ILE A 518 -27.16 -9.30 20.53
C ILE A 518 -28.53 -9.98 20.63
N LYS A 519 -29.39 -9.80 19.61
CA LYS A 519 -30.71 -10.43 19.57
C LYS A 519 -30.59 -11.96 19.49
N SER A 520 -29.75 -12.47 18.59
CA SER A 520 -29.53 -13.90 18.42
C SER A 520 -28.92 -14.54 19.68
N GLY A 521 -27.94 -13.90 20.33
CA GLY A 521 -27.38 -14.38 21.59
C GLY A 521 -28.44 -14.59 22.68
N ARG A 522 -29.38 -13.64 22.83
CA ARG A 522 -30.53 -13.80 23.73
C ARG A 522 -31.48 -14.92 23.31
N MET A 523 -31.71 -15.11 22.01
CA MET A 523 -32.58 -16.17 21.51
C MET A 523 -31.99 -17.57 21.72
N PHE A 524 -30.68 -17.74 21.57
CA PHE A 524 -30.01 -19.02 21.81
C PHE A 524 -29.81 -19.33 23.29
N LEU A 525 -29.36 -18.35 24.09
CA LEU A 525 -28.87 -18.61 25.45
C LEU A 525 -29.79 -18.09 26.55
N GLY A 526 -30.72 -17.18 26.24
CA GLY A 526 -31.53 -16.48 27.24
C GLY A 526 -30.67 -15.65 28.17
N ASP A 527 -30.94 -15.71 29.47
CA ASP A 527 -30.20 -14.95 30.49
C ASP A 527 -28.76 -15.44 30.71
N ARG A 528 -28.37 -16.57 30.12
CA ARG A 528 -26.99 -17.09 30.12
C ARG A 528 -26.09 -16.41 29.07
N TRP A 529 -26.63 -15.41 28.37
CA TRP A 529 -25.86 -14.48 27.56
C TRP A 529 -25.80 -13.13 28.28
N LEU A 530 -24.60 -12.68 28.63
CA LEU A 530 -24.36 -11.32 29.09
C LEU A 530 -23.49 -10.58 28.09
N ARG A 531 -24.05 -9.50 27.54
CA ARG A 531 -23.31 -8.47 26.81
C ARG A 531 -23.02 -7.31 27.74
N PHE A 532 -21.76 -7.00 27.98
CA PHE A 532 -21.34 -5.84 28.73
C PHE A 532 -20.80 -4.75 27.80
N ASP A 533 -21.51 -3.62 27.78
CA ASP A 533 -21.20 -2.45 26.97
C ASP A 533 -20.84 -1.26 27.87
N PRO A 534 -19.55 -1.08 28.22
CA PRO A 534 -19.16 -0.04 29.16
C PRO A 534 -19.43 1.36 28.57
N PRO A 535 -20.06 2.27 29.33
CA PRO A 535 -20.30 3.63 28.86
C PRO A 535 -18.97 4.40 28.79
N LEU A 536 -18.66 4.97 27.63
CA LEU A 536 -17.45 5.76 27.46
C LEU A 536 -17.63 7.23 27.90
N GLY A 537 -18.85 7.76 27.80
CA GLY A 537 -19.15 9.15 28.13
C GLY A 537 -18.62 10.18 27.13
N CYS A 538 -17.90 9.75 26.10
CA CYS A 538 -17.44 10.56 24.97
C CYS A 538 -17.17 9.68 23.73
N VAL A 539 -17.02 10.33 22.58
CA VAL A 539 -16.64 9.68 21.32
C VAL A 539 -15.13 9.46 21.30
N ILE A 540 -14.71 8.19 21.16
CA ILE A 540 -13.31 7.78 21.07
C ILE A 540 -13.13 6.94 19.79
N ASN A 541 -12.33 7.48 18.86
CA ASN A 541 -11.98 6.83 17.60
C ASN A 541 -10.95 5.70 17.80
N LEU A 542 -10.76 4.88 16.76
CA LEU A 542 -9.94 3.67 16.82
C LEU A 542 -8.43 3.92 17.02
N ASP A 543 -7.95 5.14 16.76
CA ASP A 543 -6.53 5.50 16.64
C ASP A 543 -6.12 6.75 17.45
N GLN A 544 -6.99 7.25 18.33
CA GLN A 544 -6.74 8.43 19.19
C GLN A 544 -5.90 8.10 20.43
N THR A 545 -4.62 7.79 20.22
CA THR A 545 -3.69 7.33 21.28
C THR A 545 -3.62 8.25 22.51
N GLU A 546 -3.87 9.55 22.34
CA GLU A 546 -3.92 10.54 23.42
C GLU A 546 -5.04 10.31 24.44
N LEU A 547 -6.09 9.56 24.06
CA LEU A 547 -7.22 9.22 24.93
C LEU A 547 -7.04 7.90 25.68
N ILE A 548 -5.92 7.19 25.50
CA ILE A 548 -5.64 5.95 26.25
C ILE A 548 -5.67 6.17 27.77
N PRO A 549 -5.09 7.23 28.36
CA PRO A 549 -5.22 7.47 29.80
C PRO A 549 -6.67 7.60 30.25
N LYS A 550 -7.52 8.26 29.45
CA LYS A 550 -8.96 8.38 29.75
C LYS A 550 -9.67 7.03 29.65
N LEU A 551 -9.32 6.20 28.67
CA LEU A 551 -9.83 4.82 28.56
C LEU A 551 -9.47 4.00 29.81
N LYS A 552 -8.25 4.14 30.33
CA LYS A 552 -7.84 3.47 31.57
C LYS A 552 -8.67 3.95 32.75
N GLU A 553 -8.84 5.25 32.93
CA GLU A 553 -9.69 5.84 33.98
C GLU A 553 -11.13 5.29 33.93
N ILE A 554 -11.76 5.34 32.75
CA ILE A 554 -13.12 4.80 32.54
C ILE A 554 -13.17 3.31 32.93
N ALA A 555 -12.18 2.54 32.50
CA ALA A 555 -12.15 1.10 32.75
C ALA A 555 -11.94 0.76 34.24
N GLU A 556 -11.23 1.60 35.02
CA GLU A 556 -11.07 1.42 36.47
C GLU A 556 -12.32 1.80 37.25
N GLU A 557 -13.09 2.79 36.77
CA GLU A 557 -14.25 3.32 37.48
C GLU A 557 -15.57 2.66 37.10
N VAL A 558 -15.66 2.02 35.92
CA VAL A 558 -16.93 1.46 35.44
C VAL A 558 -17.52 0.47 36.44
N ASP A 559 -18.82 0.57 36.68
CA ASP A 559 -19.56 -0.31 37.58
C ASP A 559 -19.70 -1.72 36.96
N LEU A 560 -19.15 -2.72 37.66
CA LEU A 560 -19.19 -4.12 37.27
C LEU A 560 -20.23 -4.92 38.06
N THR A 561 -21.07 -4.28 38.88
CA THR A 561 -22.06 -4.97 39.74
C THR A 561 -22.96 -5.93 38.96
N ILE A 562 -23.42 -5.53 37.77
CA ILE A 562 -24.25 -6.39 36.91
C ILE A 562 -23.48 -7.62 36.40
N VAL A 563 -22.19 -7.46 36.12
CA VAL A 563 -21.31 -8.55 35.70
C VAL A 563 -21.06 -9.50 36.86
N ASP A 564 -20.74 -8.97 38.04
CA ASP A 564 -20.51 -9.74 39.26
C ASP A 564 -21.75 -10.59 39.64
N GLN A 565 -22.94 -9.99 39.61
CA GLN A 565 -24.19 -10.71 39.88
C GLN A 565 -24.45 -11.83 38.88
N TRP A 566 -24.13 -11.59 37.60
CA TRP A 566 -24.33 -12.57 36.56
C TRP A 566 -23.31 -13.73 36.63
N LEU A 567 -22.04 -13.43 36.91
CA LEU A 567 -20.99 -14.44 37.11
C LEU A 567 -21.34 -15.37 38.27
N ASN A 568 -21.71 -14.79 39.42
CA ASN A 568 -22.14 -15.57 40.59
C ASN A 568 -23.38 -16.43 40.31
N LYS A 569 -24.25 -16.03 39.39
CA LYS A 569 -25.48 -16.76 39.07
C LYS A 569 -25.24 -17.91 38.09
N TYR A 570 -24.49 -17.64 37.02
CA TYR A 570 -24.39 -18.54 35.86
C TYR A 570 -23.00 -19.10 35.63
N TRP A 571 -21.94 -18.37 35.98
CA TRP A 571 -20.58 -18.73 35.60
C TRP A 571 -19.92 -19.64 36.63
N ASP A 572 -20.01 -19.29 37.91
CA ASP A 572 -19.28 -19.98 38.98
C ASP A 572 -20.01 -21.20 39.57
N ASN A 573 -21.30 -21.35 39.27
CA ASN A 573 -22.14 -22.46 39.74
C ASN A 573 -22.12 -23.69 38.83
#